data_AF-A0AB36JMX8-F1
#
_entry.id   AF-A0AB36JMX8-F1
#
_cell.length_a   1.000
_cell.length_b   1.000
_cell.length_c   1.000
_cell.angle_alpha   90.00
_cell.angle_beta   90.00
_cell.angle_gamma   90.00
#
_symmetry.space_group_name_H-M   'P 1'
#
loop_
_entity.id
_entity.type
_entity.pdbx_description
1 polymer ?
#
loop_
_entity_poly.entity_id
_entity_poly.type
_entity_poly.pdbx_seq_one_letter_code
_entity_poly.pdbx_strand_id
1 'polypeptide(L)'
;MEEQTKSVIVANDIVGLGKVALSTALPVLAACQIEVIPLPTVLLSSHTGGFDHISMTQLDTAVKGALAQWQGMDFPIAGLITGYLGSKEQLDRIAEFAKHKQITCFVDPVMADNGRLYAGYQEEFVAAMRQFCKGADVITPNMTEACLLADSPYLGEEYSKEDVEQLLVALTPLENKHIILTGVAFGKGSIGLAHFDRENGIISYYMRTSYAQHFFGTGDLLTAVLGAGYFQGLSLDVVAELALDFIDKTLRHTLLLQRDLKMGLRYEPYVVELASRMNRLKEKAS
;
A
#
# COMPACT_ATOMS: atom_id res chain seq x y z
N MET A 1 10.14 27.37 13.18
CA MET A 1 9.11 26.75 12.31
C MET A 1 8.41 25.73 13.16
N GLU A 2 7.11 25.89 13.40
CA GLU A 2 6.33 24.80 14.03
C GLU A 2 6.42 23.58 13.11
N GLU A 3 6.87 22.46 13.66
CA GLU A 3 6.90 21.19 12.94
C GLU A 3 5.44 20.78 12.68
N GLN A 4 4.92 21.13 11.51
CA GLN A 4 3.55 20.81 11.16
C GLN A 4 3.47 19.34 10.77
N THR A 5 2.93 18.51 11.67
CA THR A 5 2.58 17.11 11.41
C THR A 5 1.78 17.02 10.11
N LYS A 6 2.16 16.08 9.24
CA LYS A 6 1.47 15.86 7.97
C LYS A 6 0.23 14.99 8.22
N SER A 7 -0.94 15.49 7.85
CA SER A 7 -2.20 14.75 7.96
C SER A 7 -2.54 14.08 6.63
N VAL A 8 -2.83 12.78 6.64
CA VAL A 8 -3.07 11.96 5.44
C VAL A 8 -4.38 11.19 5.59
N ILE A 9 -5.24 11.24 4.58
CA ILE A 9 -6.42 10.35 4.55
C ILE A 9 -5.95 8.94 4.23
N VAL A 10 -6.41 7.94 4.98
CA VAL A 10 -6.15 6.53 4.68
C VAL A 10 -7.48 5.84 4.40
N ALA A 11 -7.72 5.56 3.12
CA ALA A 11 -8.91 4.88 2.64
C ALA A 11 -8.62 3.38 2.46
N ASN A 12 -9.01 2.58 3.44
CA ASN A 12 -8.73 1.14 3.47
C ASN A 12 -9.76 0.43 4.36
N ASP A 13 -9.85 -0.89 4.32
CA ASP A 13 -10.76 -1.63 5.20
C ASP A 13 -10.27 -1.61 6.65
N ILE A 14 -11.20 -1.83 7.58
CA ILE A 14 -10.90 -2.02 9.00
C ILE A 14 -11.26 -3.45 9.41
N VAL A 15 -10.24 -4.15 9.89
CA VAL A 15 -10.32 -5.58 10.21
C VAL A 15 -10.18 -5.81 11.70
N GLY A 16 -11.11 -6.58 12.28
CA GLY A 16 -11.07 -6.97 13.69
C GLY A 16 -9.93 -7.92 14.04
N LEU A 17 -9.88 -9.10 13.39
CA LEU A 17 -8.85 -10.13 13.61
C LEU A 17 -7.93 -10.33 12.39
N GLY A 18 -6.63 -10.44 12.63
CA GLY A 18 -5.63 -10.79 11.60
C GLY A 18 -4.71 -9.66 11.14
N LYS A 19 -4.78 -8.46 11.74
CA LYS A 19 -3.85 -7.32 11.58
C LYS A 19 -3.42 -7.02 10.13
N VAL A 20 -4.35 -6.47 9.38
CA VAL A 20 -4.17 -5.97 8.01
C VAL A 20 -4.81 -4.58 7.88
N ALA A 21 -4.63 -3.93 6.73
CA ALA A 21 -5.30 -2.69 6.37
C ALA A 21 -5.19 -1.58 7.44
N LEU A 22 -6.30 -0.91 7.80
CA LEU A 22 -6.28 0.19 8.78
C LEU A 22 -5.72 -0.21 10.15
N SER A 23 -5.96 -1.45 10.59
CA SER A 23 -5.45 -1.94 11.88
C SER A 23 -3.91 -1.97 11.92
N THR A 24 -3.27 -2.09 10.76
CA THR A 24 -1.83 -2.05 10.56
C THR A 24 -1.35 -0.63 10.25
N ALA A 25 -2.03 0.07 9.35
CA ALA A 25 -1.63 1.41 8.89
C ALA A 25 -1.65 2.45 10.03
N LEU A 26 -2.69 2.46 10.87
CA LEU A 26 -2.85 3.44 11.95
C LEU A 26 -1.64 3.51 12.91
N PRO A 27 -1.20 2.40 13.56
CA PRO A 27 -0.06 2.46 14.48
C PRO A 27 1.26 2.75 13.76
N VAL A 28 1.45 2.28 12.53
CA VAL A 28 2.69 2.48 11.77
C VAL A 28 2.84 3.94 11.34
N LEU A 29 1.80 4.53 10.74
CA LEU A 29 1.80 5.91 10.30
C LEU A 29 1.94 6.88 11.48
N ALA A 30 1.20 6.63 12.58
CA ALA A 30 1.31 7.43 13.79
C ALA A 30 2.73 7.38 14.38
N ALA A 31 3.36 6.20 14.42
CA ALA A 31 4.75 6.07 14.86
C ALA A 31 5.74 6.80 13.96
N CYS A 32 5.43 6.97 12.68
CA CYS A 32 6.21 7.73 11.71
C CYS A 32 5.82 9.22 11.64
N GLN A 33 5.12 9.74 12.66
CA GLN A 33 4.72 11.15 12.78
C GLN A 33 3.83 11.63 11.61
N ILE A 34 2.98 10.74 11.10
CA ILE A 34 1.88 11.07 10.19
C ILE A 34 0.59 11.04 10.98
N GLU A 35 -0.19 12.12 10.93
CA GLU A 35 -1.54 12.15 11.43
C GLU A 35 -2.45 11.44 10.43
N VAL A 36 -3.19 10.43 10.89
CA VAL A 36 -4.08 9.65 10.03
C VAL A 36 -5.51 10.14 10.16
N ILE A 37 -6.13 10.45 9.02
CA ILE A 37 -7.55 10.72 8.88
C ILE A 37 -8.18 9.44 8.30
N PRO A 38 -8.73 8.53 9.13
CA PRO A 38 -9.20 7.24 8.64
C PRO A 38 -10.48 7.40 7.82
N LEU A 39 -10.53 6.74 6.67
CA LEU A 39 -11.73 6.57 5.84
C LEU A 39 -12.00 5.07 5.65
N PRO A 40 -12.66 4.39 6.61
CA PRO A 40 -12.92 2.97 6.51
C PRO A 40 -13.86 2.64 5.34
N THR A 41 -13.43 1.71 4.48
CA THR A 41 -14.16 1.33 3.24
C THR A 41 -15.09 0.15 3.46
N VAL A 42 -14.61 -0.83 4.25
CA VAL A 42 -15.33 -2.04 4.66
C VAL A 42 -14.98 -2.33 6.11
N LEU A 43 -15.95 -2.79 6.90
CA LEU A 43 -15.72 -3.35 8.22
C LEU A 43 -15.80 -4.88 8.14
N LEU A 44 -14.72 -5.55 8.54
CA LEU A 44 -14.60 -7.00 8.55
C LEU A 44 -14.35 -7.53 9.96
N SER A 45 -15.00 -8.63 10.33
CA SER A 45 -14.70 -9.33 11.59
C SER A 45 -13.28 -9.89 11.64
N SER A 46 -12.74 -10.29 10.48
CA SER A 46 -11.39 -10.81 10.28
C SER A 46 -10.96 -10.66 8.82
N HIS A 47 -9.66 -10.77 8.52
CA HIS A 47 -9.22 -10.75 7.12
C HIS A 47 -9.76 -11.98 6.35
N THR A 48 -9.79 -11.90 5.03
CA THR A 48 -10.41 -12.93 4.17
C THR A 48 -9.55 -14.18 3.94
N GLY A 49 -8.24 -14.10 4.17
CA GLY A 49 -7.29 -15.16 3.81
C GLY A 49 -7.13 -16.37 4.76
N GLY A 50 -8.01 -16.59 5.74
CA GLY A 50 -7.82 -17.71 6.67
C GLY A 50 -8.90 -17.94 7.73
N PHE A 51 -10.04 -17.25 7.61
CA PHE A 51 -11.15 -17.34 8.55
C PHE A 51 -12.43 -17.69 7.81
N ASP A 52 -13.30 -18.46 8.47
CA ASP A 52 -14.61 -18.84 7.96
C ASP A 52 -15.71 -17.93 8.52
N HIS A 53 -16.86 -17.87 7.83
CA HIS A 53 -18.05 -17.14 8.27
C HIS A 53 -17.81 -15.66 8.62
N ILE A 54 -16.99 -15.00 7.80
CA ILE A 54 -16.59 -13.61 8.00
C ILE A 54 -17.81 -12.69 7.87
N SER A 55 -18.01 -11.83 8.88
CA SER A 55 -18.98 -10.74 8.80
C SER A 55 -18.35 -9.57 8.04
N MET A 56 -19.04 -9.10 7.01
CA MET A 56 -18.61 -8.00 6.15
C MET A 56 -19.71 -6.95 6.06
N THR A 57 -19.37 -5.71 6.41
CA THR A 57 -20.26 -4.55 6.29
C THR A 57 -19.63 -3.55 5.35
N GLN A 58 -20.27 -3.33 4.20
CA GLN A 58 -19.89 -2.26 3.26
C GLN A 58 -20.22 -0.90 3.87
N LEU A 59 -19.28 0.04 3.76
CA LEU A 59 -19.39 1.37 4.40
C LEU A 59 -19.67 2.50 3.40
N ASP A 60 -20.32 2.22 2.26
CA ASP A 60 -20.56 3.21 1.18
C ASP A 60 -21.23 4.49 1.68
N THR A 61 -22.24 4.37 2.55
CA THR A 61 -22.94 5.52 3.16
C THR A 61 -22.02 6.36 4.04
N ALA A 62 -21.13 5.71 4.80
CA ALA A 62 -20.18 6.40 5.66
C ALA A 62 -19.09 7.10 4.84
N VAL A 63 -18.55 6.41 3.82
CA VAL A 63 -17.59 6.99 2.86
C VAL A 63 -18.18 8.21 2.18
N LYS A 64 -19.40 8.09 1.64
CA LYS A 64 -20.11 9.20 1.00
C LYS A 64 -20.33 10.38 1.97
N GLY A 65 -20.76 10.11 3.21
CA GLY A 65 -21.00 11.15 4.21
C GLY A 65 -19.72 11.88 4.61
N ALA A 66 -18.64 11.13 4.87
CA ALA A 66 -17.35 11.70 5.24
C ALA A 66 -16.77 12.58 4.13
N LEU A 67 -16.70 12.06 2.89
CA LEU A 67 -16.18 12.82 1.75
C LEU A 67 -17.03 14.08 1.48
N ALA A 68 -18.36 13.98 1.56
CA ALA A 68 -19.24 15.14 1.38
C ALA A 68 -19.01 16.23 2.43
N GLN A 69 -18.82 15.85 3.70
CA GLN A 69 -18.48 16.78 4.77
C GLN A 69 -17.11 17.42 4.53
N TRP A 70 -16.07 16.60 4.30
CA TRP A 70 -14.70 17.07 4.12
C TRP A 70 -14.51 17.92 2.88
N GLN A 71 -15.33 17.72 1.85
CA GLN A 71 -15.34 18.55 0.66
C GLN A 71 -15.56 20.04 0.99
N GLY A 72 -16.48 20.33 1.92
CA GLY A 72 -16.81 21.68 2.36
C GLY A 72 -15.90 22.24 3.45
N MET A 73 -14.94 21.45 3.97
CA MET A 73 -14.03 21.89 5.02
C MET A 73 -12.68 22.31 4.44
N ASP A 74 -12.10 23.37 5.00
CA ASP A 74 -10.70 23.75 4.80
C ASP A 74 -9.90 23.24 6.00
N PHE A 75 -9.19 22.13 5.81
CA PHE A 75 -8.31 21.55 6.81
C PHE A 75 -7.00 21.10 6.15
N PRO A 76 -5.87 21.15 6.87
CA PRO A 76 -4.60 20.70 6.32
C PRO A 76 -4.65 19.22 5.97
N ILE A 77 -4.34 18.90 4.72
CA ILE A 77 -4.21 17.52 4.24
C ILE A 77 -3.04 17.45 3.27
N ALA A 78 -2.08 16.59 3.58
CA ALA A 78 -0.91 16.34 2.74
C ALA A 78 -1.23 15.43 1.56
N GLY A 79 -2.16 14.48 1.74
CA GLY A 79 -2.55 13.55 0.69
C GLY A 79 -3.48 12.43 1.13
N LEU A 80 -3.54 11.42 0.27
CA LEU A 80 -4.35 10.21 0.39
C LEU A 80 -3.46 8.97 0.22
N ILE A 81 -3.64 7.98 1.09
CA ILE A 81 -3.18 6.61 0.90
C ILE A 81 -4.43 5.73 0.69
N THR A 82 -4.48 4.95 -0.38
CA THR A 82 -5.55 3.97 -0.59
C THR A 82 -5.04 2.55 -0.41
N GLY A 83 -5.93 1.65 0.02
CA GLY A 83 -5.76 0.20 -0.04
C GLY A 83 -7.03 -0.45 -0.58
N TYR A 84 -7.53 -1.47 0.11
CA TYR A 84 -8.75 -2.18 -0.28
C TYR A 84 -9.99 -1.28 -0.26
N LEU A 85 -10.72 -1.25 -1.37
CA LEU A 85 -11.96 -0.48 -1.53
C LEU A 85 -13.15 -1.42 -1.74
N GLY A 86 -14.22 -1.24 -0.99
CA GLY A 86 -15.34 -2.19 -0.99
C GLY A 86 -16.16 -2.24 -2.28
N SER A 87 -16.12 -1.17 -3.09
CA SER A 87 -16.91 -1.06 -4.31
C SER A 87 -16.30 -0.09 -5.31
N LYS A 88 -16.70 -0.21 -6.58
CA LYS A 88 -16.39 0.79 -7.62
C LYS A 88 -16.94 2.17 -7.25
N GLU A 89 -18.10 2.25 -6.59
CA GLU A 89 -18.67 3.52 -6.16
C GLU A 89 -17.76 4.24 -5.15
N GLN A 90 -17.18 3.51 -4.20
CA GLN A 90 -16.21 4.09 -3.26
C GLN A 90 -14.98 4.63 -4.00
N LEU A 91 -14.43 3.85 -4.93
CA LEU A 91 -13.31 4.26 -5.76
C LEU A 91 -13.62 5.55 -6.54
N ASP A 92 -14.74 5.61 -7.25
CA ASP A 92 -15.14 6.78 -8.02
C ASP A 92 -15.26 8.04 -7.13
N ARG A 93 -15.85 7.90 -5.94
CA ARG A 93 -16.01 9.00 -4.98
C ARG A 93 -14.69 9.48 -4.39
N ILE A 94 -13.81 8.56 -4.03
CA ILE A 94 -12.47 8.87 -3.51
C ILE A 94 -11.64 9.57 -4.59
N ALA A 95 -11.70 9.08 -5.83
CA ALA A 95 -11.03 9.69 -6.98
C ALA A 95 -11.56 11.11 -7.25
N GLU A 96 -12.88 11.32 -7.22
CA GLU A 96 -13.49 12.64 -7.39
C GLU A 96 -13.05 13.62 -6.29
N PHE A 97 -13.08 13.16 -5.03
CA PHE A 97 -12.62 13.95 -3.88
C PHE A 97 -11.15 14.35 -4.02
N ALA A 98 -10.28 13.38 -4.32
CA ALA A 98 -8.84 13.61 -4.44
C ALA A 98 -8.53 14.63 -5.56
N LYS A 99 -9.20 14.48 -6.70
CA LYS A 99 -9.11 15.42 -7.82
C LYS A 99 -9.59 16.82 -7.46
N HIS A 100 -10.72 16.94 -6.76
CA HIS A 100 -11.27 18.24 -6.37
C HIS A 100 -10.37 18.97 -5.37
N LYS A 101 -9.87 18.25 -4.36
CA LYS A 101 -8.96 18.81 -3.35
C LYS A 101 -7.53 19.01 -3.89
N GLN A 102 -7.21 18.47 -5.08
CA GLN A 102 -5.87 18.50 -5.68
C GLN A 102 -4.80 17.98 -4.72
N ILE A 103 -5.11 16.86 -4.06
CA ILE A 103 -4.23 16.24 -3.07
C ILE A 103 -3.36 15.16 -3.71
N THR A 104 -2.17 15.02 -3.17
CA THR A 104 -1.22 13.96 -3.51
C THR A 104 -1.83 12.58 -3.27
N CYS A 105 -1.67 11.65 -4.22
CA CYS A 105 -2.23 10.30 -4.15
C CYS A 105 -1.14 9.22 -4.13
N PHE A 106 -1.12 8.43 -3.05
CA PHE A 106 -0.33 7.21 -2.90
C PHE A 106 -1.28 6.01 -2.95
N VAL A 107 -1.28 5.26 -4.04
CA VAL A 107 -2.34 4.28 -4.34
C VAL A 107 -1.78 2.87 -4.29
N ASP A 108 -2.24 2.08 -3.32
CA ASP A 108 -2.14 0.63 -3.38
C ASP A 108 -3.36 0.10 -4.15
N PRO A 109 -3.20 -0.40 -5.40
CA PRO A 109 -4.32 -0.73 -6.28
C PRO A 109 -4.88 -2.13 -5.98
N VAL A 110 -5.23 -2.36 -4.71
CA VAL A 110 -5.65 -3.67 -4.18
C VAL A 110 -6.84 -4.22 -4.95
N MET A 111 -6.58 -5.18 -5.85
CA MET A 111 -7.63 -5.78 -6.67
C MET A 111 -7.38 -7.23 -7.05
N ALA A 112 -6.14 -7.71 -6.98
CA ALA A 112 -5.78 -9.01 -7.50
C ALA A 112 -4.53 -9.57 -6.85
N ASP A 113 -4.40 -10.89 -6.81
CA ASP A 113 -3.15 -11.53 -6.45
C ASP A 113 -3.07 -12.92 -7.14
N ASN A 114 -1.85 -13.42 -7.33
CA ASN A 114 -1.58 -14.73 -7.94
C ASN A 114 -2.35 -14.97 -9.26
N GLY A 115 -2.39 -13.96 -10.14
CA GLY A 115 -3.03 -14.03 -11.45
C GLY A 115 -4.57 -13.96 -11.42
N ARG A 116 -5.20 -13.66 -10.28
CA ARG A 116 -6.65 -13.68 -10.11
C ARG A 116 -7.16 -12.43 -9.40
N LEU A 117 -8.28 -11.90 -9.88
CA LEU A 117 -9.01 -10.84 -9.17
C LEU A 117 -9.53 -11.36 -7.81
N TYR A 118 -9.55 -10.47 -6.81
CA TYR A 118 -10.25 -10.76 -5.57
C TYR A 118 -11.75 -10.93 -5.79
N ALA A 119 -12.37 -11.74 -4.94
CA ALA A 119 -13.80 -12.03 -5.04
C ALA A 119 -14.63 -10.74 -4.94
N GLY A 120 -15.54 -10.55 -5.91
CA GLY A 120 -16.39 -9.36 -6.00
C GLY A 120 -15.89 -8.29 -6.96
N TYR A 121 -14.61 -8.31 -7.36
CA TYR A 121 -14.11 -7.43 -8.42
C TYR A 121 -14.31 -8.03 -9.81
N GLN A 122 -14.55 -7.15 -10.77
CA GLN A 122 -14.82 -7.43 -12.17
C GLN A 122 -13.99 -6.47 -13.04
N GLU A 123 -14.01 -6.66 -14.35
CA GLU A 123 -13.26 -5.83 -15.31
C GLU A 123 -13.58 -4.33 -15.19
N GLU A 124 -14.82 -3.97 -14.84
CA GLU A 124 -15.20 -2.57 -14.65
C GLU A 124 -14.49 -1.92 -13.45
N PHE A 125 -14.16 -2.70 -12.43
CA PHE A 125 -13.36 -2.23 -11.29
C PHE A 125 -11.90 -2.03 -11.71
N VAL A 126 -11.33 -2.95 -12.49
CA VAL A 126 -9.96 -2.82 -13.03
C VAL A 126 -9.84 -1.57 -13.89
N ALA A 127 -10.80 -1.31 -14.77
CA ALA A 127 -10.83 -0.12 -15.60
C ALA A 127 -10.91 1.17 -14.77
N ALA A 128 -11.74 1.18 -13.72
CA ALA A 128 -11.83 2.30 -12.80
C ALA A 128 -10.53 2.50 -12.00
N MET A 129 -9.90 1.42 -11.52
CA MET A 129 -8.64 1.48 -10.78
C MET A 129 -7.52 1.99 -11.67
N ARG A 130 -7.43 1.54 -12.92
CA ARG A 130 -6.48 2.06 -13.92
C ARG A 130 -6.66 3.56 -14.14
N GLN A 131 -7.91 4.03 -14.22
CA GLN A 131 -8.21 5.45 -14.36
C GLN A 131 -7.86 6.27 -13.10
N PHE A 132 -7.99 5.69 -11.90
CA PHE A 132 -7.62 6.33 -10.65
C PHE A 132 -6.10 6.37 -10.45
N CYS A 133 -5.39 5.29 -10.79
CA CYS A 133 -3.93 5.23 -10.79
C CYS A 133 -3.32 6.22 -11.79
N LYS A 134 -4.01 6.53 -12.89
CA LYS A 134 -3.54 7.50 -13.87
C LYS A 134 -3.41 8.89 -13.25
N GLY A 135 -2.18 9.39 -13.17
CA GLY A 135 -1.85 10.68 -12.57
C GLY A 135 -1.72 10.66 -11.05
N ALA A 136 -1.87 9.51 -10.38
CA ALA A 136 -1.48 9.38 -8.98
C ALA A 136 0.04 9.57 -8.83
N ASP A 137 0.50 10.07 -7.69
CA ASP A 137 1.94 10.33 -7.48
C ASP A 137 2.73 9.03 -7.36
N VAL A 138 2.23 8.10 -6.56
CA VAL A 138 2.87 6.80 -6.30
C VAL A 138 1.84 5.69 -6.46
N ILE A 139 2.20 4.60 -7.12
CA ILE A 139 1.44 3.35 -7.11
C ILE A 139 2.29 2.19 -6.57
N THR A 140 1.68 1.27 -5.83
CA THR A 140 2.37 0.11 -5.24
C THR A 140 1.81 -1.26 -5.68
N PRO A 141 1.57 -1.51 -6.98
CA PRO A 141 0.95 -2.76 -7.42
C PRO A 141 1.83 -3.97 -7.11
N ASN A 142 1.20 -5.11 -6.83
CA ASN A 142 1.88 -6.41 -6.99
C ASN A 142 1.98 -6.80 -8.48
N MET A 143 2.64 -7.93 -8.79
CA MET A 143 2.82 -8.41 -10.17
C MET A 143 1.50 -8.57 -10.95
N THR A 144 0.47 -9.12 -10.31
CA THR A 144 -0.84 -9.33 -10.94
C THR A 144 -1.50 -8.00 -11.26
N GLU A 145 -1.50 -7.10 -10.29
CA GLU A 145 -2.11 -5.77 -10.41
C GLU A 145 -1.38 -4.92 -11.45
N ALA A 146 -0.06 -4.99 -11.49
CA ALA A 146 0.75 -4.30 -12.49
C ALA A 146 0.43 -4.79 -13.91
N CYS A 147 0.30 -6.11 -14.11
CA CYS A 147 -0.10 -6.66 -15.41
C CYS A 147 -1.49 -6.16 -15.82
N LEU A 148 -2.45 -6.16 -14.89
CA LEU A 148 -3.80 -5.64 -15.11
C LEU A 148 -3.80 -4.14 -15.42
N LEU A 149 -3.05 -3.33 -14.68
CA LEU A 149 -2.94 -1.89 -14.91
C LEU A 149 -2.31 -1.58 -16.27
N ALA A 150 -1.29 -2.35 -16.68
CA ALA A 150 -0.62 -2.24 -17.98
C ALA A 150 -1.43 -2.83 -19.15
N ASP A 151 -2.58 -3.47 -18.89
CA ASP A 151 -3.37 -4.19 -19.89
C ASP A 151 -2.56 -5.29 -20.60
N SER A 152 -1.76 -6.02 -19.83
CA SER A 152 -0.82 -7.04 -20.30
C SER A 152 -1.14 -8.42 -19.70
N PRO A 153 -0.79 -9.52 -20.39
CA PRO A 153 -0.91 -10.85 -19.83
C PRO A 153 -0.13 -11.01 -18.53
N TYR A 154 -0.68 -11.78 -17.58
CA TYR A 154 0.01 -12.08 -16.33
C TYR A 154 1.32 -12.83 -16.59
N LEU A 155 2.43 -12.33 -16.05
CA LEU A 155 3.77 -12.90 -16.24
C LEU A 155 3.98 -14.26 -15.54
N GLY A 156 3.12 -14.63 -14.58
CA GLY A 156 3.28 -15.88 -13.84
C GLY A 156 4.32 -15.79 -12.73
N GLU A 157 4.88 -16.94 -12.35
CA GLU A 157 5.90 -17.06 -11.29
C GLU A 157 7.35 -17.08 -11.84
N GLU A 158 7.50 -17.30 -13.15
CA GLU A 158 8.79 -17.36 -13.83
C GLU A 158 8.90 -16.21 -14.82
N TYR A 159 9.60 -15.17 -14.41
CA TYR A 159 9.91 -14.00 -15.23
C TYR A 159 11.35 -13.55 -15.01
N SER A 160 11.90 -12.90 -16.02
CA SER A 160 13.23 -12.33 -16.00
C SER A 160 13.22 -10.88 -15.50
N LYS A 161 14.41 -10.34 -15.24
CA LYS A 161 14.58 -8.91 -14.94
C LYS A 161 14.10 -8.03 -16.10
N GLU A 162 14.36 -8.45 -17.33
CA GLU A 162 13.91 -7.77 -18.55
C GLU A 162 12.37 -7.68 -18.60
N ASP A 163 11.66 -8.76 -18.25
CA ASP A 163 10.19 -8.77 -18.23
C ASP A 163 9.63 -7.76 -17.21
N VAL A 164 10.28 -7.65 -16.04
CA VAL A 164 9.94 -6.62 -15.03
C VAL A 164 10.17 -5.21 -15.55
N GLU A 165 11.32 -4.96 -16.19
CA GLU A 165 11.64 -3.65 -16.75
C GLU A 165 10.66 -3.28 -17.88
N GLN A 166 10.28 -4.23 -18.74
CA GLN A 166 9.27 -4.04 -19.78
C GLN A 166 7.88 -3.75 -19.20
N LEU A 167 7.48 -4.45 -18.15
CA LEU A 167 6.22 -4.20 -17.45
C LEU A 167 6.19 -2.79 -16.83
N LEU A 168 7.28 -2.37 -16.18
CA LEU A 168 7.40 -1.01 -15.64
C LEU A 168 7.32 0.06 -16.74
N VAL A 169 7.95 -0.18 -17.90
CA VAL A 169 7.82 0.70 -19.08
C VAL A 169 6.37 0.75 -19.57
N ALA A 170 5.67 -0.39 -19.62
CA ALA A 170 4.27 -0.46 -20.04
C ALA A 170 3.32 0.30 -19.11
N LEU A 171 3.70 0.53 -17.84
CA LEU A 171 2.95 1.34 -16.88
C LEU A 171 3.22 2.85 -17.00
N THR A 172 4.27 3.29 -17.70
CA THR A 172 4.59 4.72 -17.86
C THR A 172 3.47 5.61 -18.41
N PRO A 173 2.53 5.14 -19.26
CA PRO A 173 1.37 5.93 -19.69
C PRO A 173 0.39 6.29 -18.55
N LEU A 174 0.52 5.69 -17.37
CA LEU A 174 -0.21 6.10 -16.16
C LEU A 174 0.34 7.40 -15.55
N GLU A 175 1.51 7.85 -15.98
CA GLU A 175 2.09 9.15 -15.63
C GLU A 175 2.46 9.32 -14.14
N ASN A 176 2.63 8.22 -13.40
CA ASN A 176 3.05 8.26 -11.98
C ASN A 176 4.48 8.80 -11.83
N LYS A 177 4.77 9.46 -10.69
CA LYS A 177 6.15 9.86 -10.35
C LYS A 177 6.98 8.65 -9.94
N HIS A 178 6.35 7.75 -9.18
CA HIS A 178 6.97 6.52 -8.70
C HIS A 178 6.06 5.32 -8.92
N ILE A 179 6.64 4.21 -9.36
CA ILE A 179 5.97 2.90 -9.42
C ILE A 179 6.77 1.93 -8.58
N ILE A 180 6.16 1.33 -7.58
CA ILE A 180 6.78 0.36 -6.68
C ILE A 180 6.14 -1.00 -6.93
N LEU A 181 6.75 -1.78 -7.81
CA LEU A 181 6.29 -3.14 -8.10
C LEU A 181 6.69 -4.07 -6.96
N THR A 182 5.71 -4.57 -6.22
CA THR A 182 5.94 -5.42 -5.05
C THR A 182 5.91 -6.91 -5.41
N GLY A 183 6.53 -7.75 -4.57
CA GLY A 183 6.54 -9.20 -4.78
C GLY A 183 7.47 -9.69 -5.90
N VAL A 184 8.45 -8.87 -6.29
CA VAL A 184 9.44 -9.22 -7.32
C VAL A 184 10.38 -10.31 -6.80
N ALA A 185 10.59 -11.37 -7.58
CA ALA A 185 11.46 -12.49 -7.24
C ALA A 185 12.21 -13.01 -8.48
N PHE A 186 13.55 -13.12 -8.40
CA PHE A 186 14.41 -13.63 -9.47
C PHE A 186 15.00 -15.00 -9.11
N GLY A 187 14.11 -15.97 -8.91
CA GLY A 187 14.47 -17.33 -8.49
C GLY A 187 14.17 -17.61 -7.01
N LYS A 188 14.66 -18.77 -6.53
CA LYS A 188 14.27 -19.28 -5.21
C LYS A 188 14.99 -18.55 -4.07
N GLY A 189 14.24 -18.21 -3.02
CA GLY A 189 14.79 -17.74 -1.75
C GLY A 189 14.96 -16.23 -1.62
N SER A 190 14.59 -15.44 -2.64
CA SER A 190 14.59 -13.99 -2.55
C SER A 190 13.30 -13.38 -3.09
N ILE A 191 12.80 -12.37 -2.39
CA ILE A 191 11.62 -11.59 -2.74
C ILE A 191 11.86 -10.13 -2.36
N GLY A 192 11.26 -9.21 -3.09
CA GLY A 192 11.49 -7.80 -2.90
C GLY A 192 10.56 -6.92 -3.70
N LEU A 193 11.05 -5.75 -4.06
CA LEU A 193 10.36 -4.79 -4.90
C LEU A 193 11.30 -4.19 -5.95
N ALA A 194 10.71 -3.73 -7.04
CA ALA A 194 11.36 -2.87 -8.02
C ALA A 194 10.74 -1.47 -7.92
N HIS A 195 11.56 -0.43 -7.86
CA HIS A 195 11.13 0.97 -7.84
C HIS A 195 11.54 1.63 -9.15
N PHE A 196 10.56 2.11 -9.90
CA PHE A 196 10.77 3.00 -11.03
C PHE A 196 10.55 4.45 -10.61
N ASP A 197 11.61 5.24 -10.70
CA ASP A 197 11.60 6.69 -10.51
C ASP A 197 11.53 7.37 -11.88
N ARG A 198 10.40 8.02 -12.17
CA ARG A 198 10.17 8.67 -13.46
C ARG A 198 11.03 9.90 -13.66
N GLU A 199 11.36 10.64 -12.60
CA GLU A 199 12.16 11.88 -12.70
C GLU A 199 13.57 11.57 -13.18
N ASN A 200 14.17 10.51 -12.62
CA ASN A 200 15.52 10.09 -12.96
C ASN A 200 15.57 9.05 -14.09
N GLY A 201 14.44 8.40 -14.41
CA GLY A 201 14.37 7.30 -15.37
C GLY A 201 15.11 6.04 -14.90
N ILE A 202 15.18 5.81 -13.58
CA ILE A 202 15.96 4.75 -12.96
C ILE A 202 15.03 3.65 -12.42
N ILE A 203 15.44 2.39 -12.61
CA ILE A 203 14.82 1.23 -11.96
C ILE A 203 15.80 0.67 -10.92
N SER A 204 15.40 0.70 -9.65
CA SER A 204 16.14 0.16 -8.51
C SER A 204 15.48 -1.11 -7.98
N TYR A 205 16.26 -2.04 -7.44
CA TYR A 205 15.77 -3.31 -6.90
C TYR A 205 16.19 -3.48 -5.45
N TYR A 206 15.23 -3.84 -4.61
CA TYR A 206 15.45 -4.04 -3.18
C TYR A 206 14.95 -5.41 -2.77
N MET A 207 15.89 -6.29 -2.43
CA MET A 207 15.62 -7.72 -2.24
C MET A 207 15.90 -8.14 -0.79
N ARG A 208 15.09 -9.07 -0.28
CA ARG A 208 15.28 -9.74 1.01
C ARG A 208 15.07 -11.24 0.86
N THR A 209 15.22 -11.95 1.98
CA THR A 209 14.98 -13.39 2.06
C THR A 209 13.48 -13.66 1.82
N SER A 210 13.19 -14.61 0.94
CA SER A 210 11.84 -15.15 0.81
C SER A 210 11.62 -16.27 1.82
N TYR A 211 10.45 -16.30 2.41
CA TYR A 211 10.03 -17.34 3.34
C TYR A 211 8.99 -18.24 2.66
N ALA A 212 8.97 -19.53 3.02
CA ALA A 212 8.02 -20.48 2.42
C ALA A 212 6.59 -20.33 2.96
N GLN A 213 6.44 -19.68 4.12
CA GLN A 213 5.15 -19.45 4.74
C GLN A 213 4.42 -18.28 4.09
N HIS A 214 3.09 -18.40 4.01
CA HIS A 214 2.23 -17.29 3.62
C HIS A 214 1.97 -16.38 4.82
N PHE A 215 2.16 -15.07 4.63
CA PHE A 215 1.94 -14.04 5.64
C PHE A 215 0.84 -13.08 5.21
N PHE A 216 0.05 -12.60 6.16
CA PHE A 216 -1.01 -11.62 5.92
C PHE A 216 -0.58 -10.23 6.41
N GLY A 217 -0.81 -9.19 5.61
CA GLY A 217 -0.53 -7.80 5.98
C GLY A 217 0.89 -7.29 5.69
N THR A 218 1.71 -8.03 4.93
CA THR A 218 3.03 -7.55 4.48
C THR A 218 2.91 -6.35 3.55
N GLY A 219 1.97 -6.41 2.60
CA GLY A 219 1.63 -5.29 1.70
C GLY A 219 1.21 -4.05 2.48
N ASP A 220 0.29 -4.19 3.43
CA ASP A 220 -0.16 -3.05 4.26
C ASP A 220 0.96 -2.40 5.06
N LEU A 221 1.89 -3.20 5.63
CA LEU A 221 3.07 -2.66 6.31
C LEU A 221 3.98 -1.91 5.32
N LEU A 222 4.21 -2.47 4.14
CA LEU A 222 5.06 -1.88 3.11
C LEU A 222 4.46 -0.54 2.64
N THR A 223 3.19 -0.54 2.25
CA THR A 223 2.43 0.65 1.84
C THR A 223 2.41 1.72 2.94
N ALA A 224 2.20 1.34 4.20
CA ALA A 224 2.20 2.28 5.32
C ALA A 224 3.57 2.93 5.56
N VAL A 225 4.67 2.17 5.52
CA VAL A 225 6.02 2.71 5.74
C VAL A 225 6.48 3.57 4.56
N LEU A 226 6.24 3.12 3.32
CA LEU A 226 6.57 3.88 2.11
C LEU A 226 5.76 5.17 2.04
N GLY A 227 4.45 5.10 2.28
CA GLY A 227 3.57 6.25 2.34
C GLY A 227 4.03 7.26 3.40
N ALA A 228 4.40 6.78 4.60
CA ALA A 228 4.95 7.65 5.64
C ALA A 228 6.20 8.39 5.18
N GLY A 229 7.17 7.68 4.62
CA GLY A 229 8.42 8.29 4.15
C GLY A 229 8.18 9.28 3.01
N TYR A 230 7.30 8.94 2.07
CA TYR A 230 6.94 9.82 0.95
C TYR A 230 6.31 11.13 1.43
N PHE A 231 5.33 11.08 2.35
CA PHE A 231 4.71 12.29 2.89
C PHE A 231 5.64 13.12 3.80
N GLN A 232 6.70 12.51 4.34
CA GLN A 232 7.80 13.21 5.02
C GLN A 232 8.84 13.80 4.04
N GLY A 233 8.67 13.62 2.73
CA GLY A 233 9.60 14.12 1.70
C GLY A 233 10.90 13.33 1.60
N LEU A 234 10.92 12.07 2.05
CA LEU A 234 12.10 11.22 1.99
C LEU A 234 12.19 10.47 0.65
N SER A 235 13.42 10.15 0.24
CA SER A 235 13.67 9.26 -0.90
C SER A 235 13.03 7.89 -0.67
N LEU A 236 12.17 7.46 -1.60
CA LEU A 236 11.50 6.16 -1.55
C LEU A 236 12.47 4.98 -1.57
N ASP A 237 13.63 5.13 -2.20
CA ASP A 237 14.70 4.12 -2.19
C ASP A 237 15.24 3.86 -0.78
N VAL A 238 15.51 4.92 -0.03
CA VAL A 238 16.00 4.81 1.35
C VAL A 238 14.90 4.28 2.29
N VAL A 239 13.64 4.68 2.04
CA VAL A 239 12.49 4.21 2.81
C VAL A 239 12.16 2.75 2.48
N ALA A 240 12.37 2.30 1.24
CA ALA A 240 12.19 0.91 0.83
C ALA A 240 13.16 -0.03 1.57
N GLU A 241 14.44 0.35 1.70
CA GLU A 241 15.40 -0.42 2.51
C GLU A 241 14.96 -0.52 3.98
N LEU A 242 14.50 0.60 4.56
CA LEU A 242 13.96 0.62 5.93
C LEU A 242 12.73 -0.29 6.07
N ALA A 243 11.78 -0.19 5.14
CA ALA A 243 10.54 -0.95 5.15
C ALA A 243 10.81 -2.45 5.05
N LEU A 244 11.67 -2.86 4.12
CA LEU A 244 12.02 -4.26 3.92
C LEU A 244 12.81 -4.84 5.09
N ASP A 245 13.71 -4.09 5.72
CA ASP A 245 14.38 -4.50 6.96
C ASP A 245 13.38 -4.72 8.10
N PHE A 246 12.46 -3.77 8.26
CA PHE A 246 11.43 -3.82 9.30
C PHE A 246 10.48 -5.00 9.10
N ILE A 247 10.07 -5.25 7.85
CA ILE A 247 9.23 -6.40 7.48
C ILE A 247 10.01 -7.69 7.72
N ASP A 248 11.23 -7.86 7.19
CA ASP A 248 12.03 -9.08 7.37
C ASP A 248 12.22 -9.42 8.86
N LYS A 249 12.55 -8.42 9.68
CA LYS A 249 12.67 -8.58 11.14
C LYS A 249 11.35 -9.03 11.77
N THR A 250 10.24 -8.44 11.35
CA THR A 250 8.89 -8.79 11.79
C THR A 250 8.52 -10.21 11.40
N LEU A 251 8.84 -10.64 10.16
CA LEU A 251 8.57 -11.99 9.67
C LEU A 251 9.33 -13.04 10.49
N ARG A 252 10.63 -12.83 10.70
CA ARG A 252 11.47 -13.72 11.52
C ARG A 252 10.91 -13.88 12.92
N HIS A 253 10.56 -12.79 13.59
CA HIS A 253 10.00 -12.85 14.93
C HIS A 253 8.64 -13.56 14.96
N THR A 254 7.78 -13.28 13.98
CA THR A 254 6.48 -13.93 13.86
C THR A 254 6.63 -15.45 13.74
N LEU A 255 7.59 -15.92 12.95
CA LEU A 255 7.91 -17.35 12.84
C LEU A 255 8.46 -17.94 14.14
N LEU A 256 9.34 -17.23 14.84
CA LEU A 256 9.91 -17.69 16.12
C LEU A 256 8.84 -17.90 17.20
N LEU A 257 7.73 -17.15 17.15
CA LEU A 257 6.63 -17.30 18.08
C LEU A 257 5.78 -18.56 17.84
N GLN A 258 5.95 -19.25 16.70
CA GLN A 258 5.17 -20.42 16.30
C GLN A 258 3.64 -20.20 16.43
N ARG A 259 3.20 -18.95 16.23
CA ARG A 259 1.78 -18.59 16.28
C ARG A 259 1.11 -18.92 14.95
N ASP A 260 -0.22 -19.03 15.00
CA ASP A 260 -1.02 -19.07 13.78
C ASP A 260 -0.83 -17.77 12.97
N LEU A 261 -0.36 -17.90 11.72
CA LEU A 261 0.00 -16.77 10.86
C LEU A 261 -1.22 -15.98 10.39
N LYS A 262 -2.41 -16.58 10.35
CA LYS A 262 -3.67 -15.86 10.08
C LYS A 262 -4.02 -14.83 11.16
N MET A 263 -3.34 -14.88 12.31
CA MET A 263 -3.50 -13.86 13.35
C MET A 263 -2.67 -12.60 13.09
N GLY A 264 -1.99 -12.52 11.94
CA GLY A 264 -1.20 -11.38 11.48
C GLY A 264 0.19 -11.26 12.10
N LEU A 265 0.98 -10.37 11.50
CA LEU A 265 2.40 -10.17 11.79
C LEU A 265 2.68 -9.55 13.15
N ARG A 266 3.68 -10.05 13.90
CA ARG A 266 4.11 -9.48 15.19
C ARG A 266 5.08 -8.31 14.99
N TYR A 267 4.59 -7.17 14.51
CA TYR A 267 5.40 -5.96 14.31
C TYR A 267 5.46 -5.04 15.55
N GLU A 268 4.56 -5.19 16.53
CA GLU A 268 4.43 -4.26 17.66
C GLU A 268 5.74 -4.01 18.44
N PRO A 269 6.57 -5.04 18.72
CA PRO A 269 7.85 -4.84 19.40
C PRO A 269 8.86 -3.98 18.61
N TYR A 270 8.67 -3.81 17.31
CA TYR A 270 9.59 -3.13 16.41
C TYR A 270 9.10 -1.73 15.97
N VAL A 271 7.89 -1.33 16.35
CA VAL A 271 7.31 -0.03 15.97
C VAL A 271 8.16 1.15 16.48
N VAL A 272 8.68 1.06 17.70
CA VAL A 272 9.53 2.12 18.28
C VAL A 272 10.87 2.24 17.54
N GLU A 273 11.43 1.11 17.11
CA GLU A 273 12.65 1.09 16.31
C GLU A 273 12.40 1.68 14.92
N LEU A 274 11.28 1.33 14.28
CA LEU A 274 10.85 1.92 13.02
C LEU A 274 10.75 3.45 13.14
N ALA A 275 10.03 3.95 14.15
CA ALA A 275 9.91 5.38 14.42
C ALA A 275 11.28 6.06 14.57
N SER A 276 12.18 5.45 15.35
CA SER A 276 13.52 5.97 15.58
C SER A 276 14.36 6.03 14.30
N ARG A 277 14.27 4.99 13.44
CA ARG A 277 14.97 4.96 12.16
C ARG A 277 14.39 5.97 11.17
N MET A 278 13.06 6.11 11.11
CA MET A 278 12.38 7.12 10.28
C MET A 278 12.81 8.54 10.65
N ASN A 279 12.87 8.87 11.94
CA ASN A 279 13.34 10.18 12.41
C ASN A 279 14.80 10.47 12.00
N ARG A 280 15.69 9.47 12.10
CA ARG A 280 17.07 9.63 11.61
C ARG A 280 17.16 9.88 10.11
N LEU A 281 16.21 9.37 9.31
CA LEU A 281 16.15 9.69 7.88
C LEU A 281 15.71 11.15 7.68
N LYS A 282 14.69 11.62 8.41
CA LYS A 282 14.26 13.03 8.40
C LYS A 282 15.40 13.98 8.76
N GLU A 283 16.13 13.68 9.84
CA GLU A 283 17.26 14.50 10.31
C GLU A 283 18.39 14.60 9.28
N LYS A 284 18.62 13.56 8.48
CA LYS A 284 19.65 13.56 7.42
C LYS A 284 19.22 14.27 6.13
N ALA A 285 17.91 14.39 5.91
CA ALA A 285 17.33 15.03 4.73
C ALA A 285 17.07 16.53 4.92
N SER A 286 17.09 17.01 6.17
CA SER A 286 16.94 18.43 6.55
C SER A 286 18.26 19.18 6.48
#